data_AF-A0A7X7MDU7-F1
#
_entry.id   AF-A0A7X7MDU7-F1
#
_cell.length_a   1.000
_cell.length_b   1.000
_cell.length_c   1.000
_cell.angle_alpha   90.00
_cell.angle_beta   90.00
_cell.angle_gamma   90.00
#
_symmetry.space_group_name_H-M   'P 1'
#
loop_
_entity.id
_entity.type
_entity.pdbx_description
1 polymer ?
#
loop_
_entity_poly.entity_id
_entity_poly.type
_entity_poly.pdbx_seq_one_letter_code
_entity_poly.pdbx_strand_id
1 'polypeptide(L)'
;MNLSVCLKKRKPDTRVFKIEPGKIANPLMRAGVGLTRGLIEHTLCFPALNKIYADSTDPRGDASLSFARRALQAVNVTWNVQTSSDHPIPASGPVVLVANHPFGGIEGVLLLALMEGHRADFKVMANYLLSRMPAARDHFIFVDPFGSSRSAAANIRPIKECLAWLRQGHAIGVFPAGEVSSVDIHTGQVRDPAWSTSIAAIVRRTQATVVPVFFSG
;
A
#
# COMPACT_ATOMS: atom_id res chain seq x y z
N MET A 1 30.98 -14.46 -46.77
CA MET A 1 30.19 -15.12 -45.71
C MET A 1 29.85 -14.06 -44.67
N ASN A 2 28.59 -13.63 -44.59
CA ASN A 2 28.14 -12.65 -43.58
C ASN A 2 27.56 -13.39 -42.38
N LEU A 3 28.21 -13.29 -41.22
CA LEU A 3 27.70 -13.79 -39.94
C LEU A 3 26.76 -12.72 -39.35
N SER A 4 25.45 -12.91 -39.48
CA SER A 4 24.48 -12.13 -38.72
C SER A 4 24.33 -12.71 -37.32
N VAL A 5 24.89 -12.03 -36.32
CA VAL A 5 24.63 -12.32 -34.91
C VAL A 5 23.26 -11.78 -34.53
N CYS A 6 22.25 -12.65 -34.51
CA CYS A 6 20.93 -12.33 -33.98
C CYS A 6 20.99 -12.30 -32.45
N LEU A 7 21.25 -11.12 -31.87
CA LEU A 7 21.09 -10.89 -30.44
C LEU A 7 19.59 -11.03 -30.09
N LYS A 8 19.18 -12.20 -29.56
CA LYS A 8 17.88 -12.36 -28.92
C LYS A 8 17.75 -11.31 -27.81
N LYS A 9 17.05 -10.21 -28.06
CA LYS A 9 16.65 -9.26 -27.02
C LYS A 9 15.94 -10.06 -25.92
N ARG A 10 16.51 -10.10 -24.71
CA ARG A 10 15.84 -10.71 -23.55
C ARG A 10 14.47 -10.06 -23.42
N LYS A 11 13.41 -10.86 -23.26
CA LYS A 11 12.08 -10.34 -22.93
C LYS A 11 12.20 -9.42 -21.70
N PRO A 12 11.52 -8.26 -21.68
CA PRO A 12 11.55 -7.38 -20.53
C PRO A 12 11.04 -8.13 -19.29
N ASP A 13 11.77 -8.03 -18.19
CA ASP A 13 11.42 -8.65 -16.92
C ASP A 13 10.19 -7.96 -16.30
N THR A 14 9.03 -8.59 -16.44
CA THR A 14 7.72 -8.07 -16.02
C THR A 14 7.46 -8.16 -14.52
N ARG A 15 8.40 -8.72 -13.74
CA ARG A 15 8.25 -8.81 -12.27
C ARG A 15 8.32 -7.43 -11.63
N VAL A 16 7.31 -7.14 -10.81
CA VAL A 16 7.17 -5.92 -10.02
C VAL A 16 8.02 -6.00 -8.76
N PHE A 17 7.93 -7.12 -8.04
CA PHE A 17 8.71 -7.37 -6.83
C PHE A 17 9.96 -8.15 -7.18
N LYS A 18 11.11 -7.49 -7.08
CA LYS A 18 12.42 -8.08 -7.33
C LYS A 18 13.51 -7.32 -6.60
N ILE A 19 14.59 -8.03 -6.29
CA ILE A 19 15.82 -7.41 -5.81
C ILE A 19 16.57 -6.89 -7.03
N GLU A 20 17.06 -5.66 -6.96
CA GLU A 20 17.88 -5.04 -8.00
C GLU A 20 19.29 -4.80 -7.45
N PRO A 21 20.20 -5.80 -7.53
CA PRO A 21 21.54 -5.67 -6.96
C PRO A 21 22.32 -4.48 -7.51
N GLY A 22 22.05 -4.06 -8.75
CA GLY A 22 22.66 -2.88 -9.37
C GLY A 22 22.40 -1.56 -8.62
N LYS A 23 21.36 -1.49 -7.77
CA LYS A 23 21.08 -0.33 -6.92
C LYS A 23 21.85 -0.35 -5.58
N ILE A 24 22.59 -1.42 -5.29
CA ILE A 24 23.39 -1.55 -4.06
C ILE A 24 24.74 -0.86 -4.30
N ALA A 25 25.05 0.16 -3.49
CA ALA A 25 26.26 0.95 -3.62
C ALA A 25 27.54 0.15 -3.33
N ASN A 26 27.52 -0.71 -2.30
CA ASN A 26 28.68 -1.50 -1.89
C ASN A 26 28.92 -2.70 -2.83
N PRO A 27 30.09 -2.82 -3.48
CA PRO A 27 30.39 -3.89 -4.45
C PRO A 27 30.38 -5.31 -3.84
N LEU A 28 30.88 -5.47 -2.62
CA LEU A 28 30.89 -6.77 -1.93
C LEU A 28 29.47 -7.20 -1.57
N MET A 29 28.66 -6.29 -1.01
CA MET A 29 27.25 -6.58 -0.74
C MET A 29 26.47 -6.85 -2.02
N ARG A 30 26.76 -6.12 -3.10
CA ARG A 30 26.15 -6.35 -4.42
C ARG A 30 26.42 -7.76 -4.93
N ALA A 31 27.67 -8.21 -4.83
CA ALA A 31 28.06 -9.56 -5.25
C ALA A 31 27.37 -10.63 -4.37
N GLY A 32 27.40 -10.46 -3.04
CA GLY A 32 26.76 -11.38 -2.10
C GLY A 32 25.24 -11.49 -2.32
N VAL A 33 24.53 -10.37 -2.41
CA VAL A 33 23.08 -10.34 -2.71
C VAL A 33 22.79 -10.88 -4.11
N GLY A 34 23.69 -10.68 -5.07
CA GLY A 34 23.56 -11.28 -6.40
C GLY A 34 23.55 -12.81 -6.37
N LEU A 35 24.42 -13.41 -5.56
CA LEU A 35 24.55 -14.86 -5.42
C LEU A 35 23.37 -15.49 -4.68
N THR A 36 22.86 -14.84 -3.64
CA THR A 36 21.75 -15.35 -2.80
C THR A 36 20.38 -14.81 -3.19
N ARG A 37 20.29 -14.08 -4.31
CA ARG A 37 19.08 -13.36 -4.75
C ARG A 37 17.82 -14.21 -4.73
N GLY A 38 17.84 -15.38 -5.36
CA GLY A 38 16.65 -16.24 -5.50
C GLY A 38 16.12 -16.72 -4.14
N LEU A 39 17.04 -17.01 -3.21
CA LEU A 39 16.70 -17.39 -1.85
C LEU A 39 16.04 -16.23 -1.09
N ILE A 40 16.63 -15.03 -1.15
CA ILE A 40 16.07 -13.84 -0.49
C ILE A 40 14.70 -13.50 -1.08
N GLU A 41 14.55 -13.53 -2.42
CA GLU A 41 13.26 -13.28 -3.08
C GLU A 41 12.19 -14.29 -2.65
N HIS A 42 12.56 -15.56 -2.46
CA HIS A 42 11.64 -16.59 -1.98
C HIS A 42 11.24 -16.39 -0.51
N THR A 43 12.20 -16.07 0.37
CA THR A 43 11.92 -15.80 1.79
C THR A 43 11.03 -14.57 1.97
N LEU A 44 11.18 -13.56 1.10
CA LEU A 44 10.30 -12.38 1.08
C LEU A 44 8.99 -12.60 0.30
N CYS A 45 8.72 -13.84 -0.14
CA CYS A 45 7.53 -14.22 -0.87
C CYS A 45 7.29 -13.42 -2.18
N PHE A 46 8.34 -12.87 -2.79
CA PHE A 46 8.21 -12.09 -4.04
C PHE A 46 7.57 -12.89 -5.18
N PRO A 47 7.84 -14.20 -5.36
CA PRO A 47 7.12 -14.99 -6.37
C PRO A 47 5.60 -14.99 -6.16
N ALA A 48 5.14 -15.17 -4.91
CA ALA A 48 3.72 -15.15 -4.57
C ALA A 48 3.12 -13.75 -4.78
N LEU A 49 3.80 -12.69 -4.35
CA LEU A 49 3.36 -11.30 -4.56
C LEU A 49 3.26 -10.94 -6.05
N ASN A 50 4.22 -11.38 -6.87
CA ASN A 50 4.16 -11.17 -8.31
C ASN A 50 3.01 -11.96 -8.95
N LYS A 51 2.69 -13.16 -8.44
CA LYS A 51 1.54 -13.95 -8.90
C LYS A 51 0.23 -13.24 -8.56
N ILE A 52 0.03 -12.81 -7.32
CA ILE A 52 -1.15 -12.05 -6.88
C ILE A 52 -1.31 -10.77 -7.73
N TYR A 53 -0.20 -10.05 -7.99
CA TYR A 53 -0.24 -8.87 -8.82
C TYR A 53 -0.62 -9.19 -10.29
N ALA A 54 -0.07 -10.26 -10.86
CA ALA A 54 -0.42 -10.69 -12.21
C ALA A 54 -1.89 -11.09 -12.30
N ASP A 55 -2.40 -11.87 -11.35
CA ASP A 55 -3.79 -12.32 -11.32
C ASP A 55 -4.76 -11.13 -11.14
N SER A 56 -4.41 -10.14 -10.31
CA SER A 56 -5.24 -8.94 -10.08
C SER A 56 -5.26 -7.95 -11.26
N THR A 57 -4.32 -8.08 -12.19
CA THR A 57 -4.20 -7.22 -13.39
C THR A 57 -4.42 -7.98 -14.70
N ASP A 58 -4.78 -9.27 -14.65
CA ASP A 58 -5.04 -10.07 -15.84
C ASP A 58 -6.27 -9.51 -16.58
N PRO A 59 -6.14 -9.05 -17.83
CA PRO A 59 -7.27 -8.52 -18.60
C PRO A 59 -8.33 -9.58 -18.93
N ARG A 60 -8.02 -10.87 -18.75
CA ARG A 60 -8.96 -11.99 -18.90
C ARG A 60 -9.70 -12.33 -17.60
N GLY A 61 -9.32 -11.70 -16.48
CA GLY A 61 -10.04 -11.84 -15.22
C GLY A 61 -11.45 -11.25 -15.29
N ASP A 62 -12.21 -11.41 -14.21
CA ASP A 62 -13.55 -10.83 -14.13
C ASP A 62 -13.47 -9.30 -14.25
N ALA A 63 -13.93 -8.78 -15.39
CA ALA A 63 -13.92 -7.36 -15.71
C ALA A 63 -14.90 -6.54 -14.86
N SER A 64 -15.86 -7.19 -14.18
CA SER A 64 -16.80 -6.53 -13.27
C SER A 64 -16.14 -6.15 -11.93
N LEU A 65 -15.01 -6.75 -11.60
CA LEU A 65 -14.27 -6.48 -10.37
C LEU A 65 -13.22 -5.38 -10.59
N SER A 66 -12.96 -4.60 -9.54
CA SER A 66 -11.84 -3.67 -9.51
C SER A 66 -10.51 -4.39 -9.32
N PHE A 67 -9.40 -3.65 -9.45
CA PHE A 67 -8.08 -4.13 -9.03
C PHE A 67 -8.08 -4.59 -7.56
N ALA A 68 -8.69 -3.82 -6.65
CA ALA A 68 -8.67 -4.13 -5.22
C ALA A 68 -9.45 -5.42 -4.91
N ARG A 69 -10.64 -5.58 -5.50
CA ARG A 69 -11.46 -6.80 -5.35
C ARG A 69 -10.77 -8.03 -5.95
N ARG A 70 -10.16 -7.92 -7.12
CA ARG A 70 -9.37 -9.04 -7.70
C ARG A 70 -8.15 -9.38 -6.84
N ALA A 71 -7.48 -8.39 -6.27
CA ALA A 71 -6.35 -8.62 -5.37
C ALA A 71 -6.78 -9.36 -4.09
N LEU A 72 -7.90 -8.97 -3.47
CA LEU A 72 -8.46 -9.66 -2.30
C LEU A 72 -8.89 -11.10 -2.64
N GLN A 73 -9.50 -11.31 -3.82
CA GLN A 73 -9.88 -12.64 -4.30
C GLN A 73 -8.66 -13.53 -4.53
N ALA A 74 -7.59 -13.00 -5.11
CA ALA A 74 -6.35 -13.75 -5.37
C ALA A 74 -5.66 -14.25 -4.08
N VAL A 75 -5.94 -13.64 -2.93
CA VAL A 75 -5.45 -14.07 -1.62
C VAL A 75 -6.53 -14.73 -0.74
N ASN A 76 -7.69 -15.03 -1.31
CA ASN A 76 -8.83 -15.67 -0.62
C ASN A 76 -9.29 -14.93 0.65
N VAL A 77 -9.31 -13.58 0.62
CA VAL A 77 -9.78 -12.79 1.75
C VAL A 77 -11.30 -12.63 1.67
N THR A 78 -11.97 -13.01 2.76
CA THR A 78 -13.38 -12.73 3.01
C THR A 78 -13.50 -11.70 4.12
N TRP A 79 -14.48 -10.80 4.04
CA TRP A 79 -14.69 -9.78 5.05
C TRP A 79 -16.18 -9.61 5.33
N ASN A 80 -16.48 -9.11 6.52
CA ASN A 80 -17.81 -8.64 6.90
C ASN A 80 -17.67 -7.24 7.49
N VAL A 81 -18.63 -6.36 7.19
CA VAL A 81 -18.62 -4.98 7.66
C VAL A 81 -19.76 -4.80 8.64
N GLN A 82 -19.45 -4.28 9.83
CA GLN A 82 -20.45 -3.79 10.77
C GLN A 82 -20.36 -2.27 10.79
N THR A 83 -21.40 -1.61 10.28
CA THR A 83 -21.51 -0.15 10.29
C THR A 83 -22.58 0.26 11.29
N SER A 84 -22.31 1.32 12.07
CA SER A 84 -23.38 1.99 12.82
C SER A 84 -24.18 2.89 11.88
N SER A 85 -25.51 2.83 11.97
CA SER A 85 -26.42 3.77 11.28
C SER A 85 -26.22 5.21 11.73
N ASP A 86 -25.68 5.42 12.94
CA ASP A 86 -25.61 6.72 13.58
C ASP A 86 -24.41 7.54 13.10
N HIS A 87 -23.42 6.87 12.49
CA HIS A 87 -22.18 7.48 12.01
C HIS A 87 -21.83 6.97 10.60
N PRO A 88 -22.65 7.29 9.57
CA PRO A 88 -22.36 6.90 8.21
C PRO A 88 -21.11 7.61 7.69
N ILE A 89 -20.38 6.96 6.79
CA ILE A 89 -19.26 7.59 6.09
C ILE A 89 -19.84 8.71 5.19
N PRO A 90 -19.41 9.97 5.32
CA PRO A 90 -19.94 11.05 4.48
C PRO A 90 -19.69 10.79 2.99
N ALA A 91 -20.75 10.93 2.18
CA ALA A 91 -20.69 10.75 0.72
C ALA A 91 -19.92 11.87 0.00
N SER A 92 -19.69 13.01 0.65
CA SER A 92 -18.94 14.14 0.11
C SER A 92 -18.23 14.92 1.22
N GLY A 93 -17.28 15.76 0.84
CA GLY A 93 -16.49 16.55 1.78
C GLY A 93 -15.26 15.80 2.32
N PRO A 94 -14.33 16.52 2.96
CA PRO A 94 -13.06 15.98 3.40
C PRO A 94 -13.28 14.90 4.46
N VAL A 95 -12.81 13.68 4.21
CA VAL A 95 -12.94 12.56 5.14
C VAL A 95 -11.60 11.88 5.35
N VAL A 96 -11.27 11.58 6.61
CA VAL A 96 -10.12 10.75 6.98
C VAL A 96 -10.62 9.51 7.71
N LEU A 97 -10.55 8.35 7.06
CA LEU A 97 -10.73 7.05 7.69
C LEU A 97 -9.46 6.72 8.45
N VAL A 98 -9.56 6.51 9.76
CA VAL A 98 -8.42 6.19 10.63
C VAL A 98 -8.59 4.78 11.17
N ALA A 99 -7.60 3.92 10.94
CA ALA A 99 -7.69 2.51 11.29
C ALA A 99 -6.43 1.96 11.99
N ASN A 100 -6.61 0.88 12.75
CA ASN A 100 -5.52 0.00 13.16
C ASN A 100 -4.98 -0.83 11.99
N HIS A 101 -3.82 -1.47 12.14
CA HIS A 101 -3.12 -2.13 11.02
C HIS A 101 -2.56 -3.55 11.29
N PRO A 102 -3.35 -4.52 11.78
CA PRO A 102 -2.85 -5.85 12.15
C PRO A 102 -2.34 -6.72 11.00
N PHE A 103 -2.83 -6.55 9.77
CA PHE A 103 -2.58 -7.49 8.67
C PHE A 103 -1.69 -6.92 7.55
N GLY A 104 -1.34 -5.64 7.63
CA GLY A 104 -0.48 -4.99 6.67
C GLY A 104 -1.18 -4.67 5.35
N GLY A 105 -0.47 -4.83 4.22
CA GLY A 105 -0.89 -4.30 2.92
C GLY A 105 -2.30 -4.67 2.47
N ILE A 106 -2.86 -5.78 2.97
CA ILE A 106 -4.21 -6.23 2.65
C ILE A 106 -5.31 -5.26 3.13
N GLU A 107 -5.10 -4.57 4.25
CA GLU A 107 -6.09 -3.65 4.83
C GLU A 107 -6.24 -2.39 3.98
N GLY A 108 -5.12 -1.91 3.40
CA GLY A 108 -5.17 -0.82 2.44
C GLY A 108 -5.98 -1.19 1.18
N VAL A 109 -5.81 -2.42 0.69
CA VAL A 109 -6.59 -2.95 -0.44
C VAL A 109 -8.06 -3.15 -0.06
N LEU A 110 -8.33 -3.64 1.14
CA LEU A 110 -9.68 -3.82 1.65
C LEU A 110 -10.41 -2.49 1.79
N LEU A 111 -9.77 -1.44 2.33
CA LEU A 111 -10.35 -0.10 2.38
C LEU A 111 -10.73 0.42 0.99
N LEU A 112 -9.88 0.20 -0.03
CA LEU A 112 -10.23 0.57 -1.41
C LEU A 112 -11.49 -0.17 -1.88
N ALA A 113 -11.55 -1.49 -1.69
CA ALA A 113 -12.68 -2.31 -2.10
C ALA A 113 -13.98 -1.99 -1.34
N LEU A 114 -13.89 -1.54 -0.10
CA LEU A 114 -15.04 -1.11 0.72
C LEU A 114 -15.58 0.25 0.28
N MET A 115 -14.70 1.15 -0.14
CA MET A 115 -15.08 2.50 -0.56
C MET A 115 -15.52 2.57 -2.03
N GLU A 116 -15.26 1.52 -2.81
CA GLU A 116 -15.80 1.34 -4.15
C GLU A 116 -17.33 1.44 -4.16
N GLY A 117 -17.87 2.30 -5.01
CA GLY A 117 -19.29 2.58 -5.11
C GLY A 117 -19.82 3.61 -4.10
N HIS A 118 -19.07 3.90 -3.02
CA HIS A 118 -19.43 4.95 -2.05
C HIS A 118 -18.70 6.27 -2.30
N ARG A 119 -17.37 6.21 -2.51
CA ARG A 119 -16.51 7.37 -2.77
C ARG A 119 -15.49 7.03 -3.85
N ALA A 120 -15.75 7.47 -5.09
CA ALA A 120 -14.81 7.30 -6.21
C ALA A 120 -13.51 8.12 -6.03
N ASP A 121 -13.55 9.12 -5.16
CA ASP A 121 -12.46 10.02 -4.77
C ASP A 121 -11.73 9.55 -3.50
N PHE A 122 -11.72 8.24 -3.24
CA PHE A 122 -11.02 7.65 -2.11
C PHE A 122 -9.61 7.19 -2.47
N LYS A 123 -8.64 7.54 -1.62
CA LYS A 123 -7.27 7.01 -1.68
C LYS A 123 -6.85 6.45 -0.32
N VAL A 124 -5.75 5.71 -0.28
CA VAL A 124 -5.13 5.27 0.98
C VAL A 124 -3.71 5.82 1.09
N MET A 125 -3.33 6.34 2.24
CA MET A 125 -1.93 6.68 2.52
C MET A 125 -1.16 5.40 2.83
N ALA A 126 -0.10 5.12 2.08
CA ALA A 126 0.61 3.85 2.15
C ALA A 126 2.12 4.02 1.95
N ASN A 127 2.88 2.98 2.29
CA ASN A 127 4.34 2.99 2.13
C ASN A 127 4.75 3.09 0.64
N TYR A 128 5.77 3.89 0.34
CA TYR A 128 6.34 4.05 -1.00
C TYR A 128 6.77 2.75 -1.67
N LEU A 129 7.03 1.67 -0.93
CA LEU A 129 7.33 0.37 -1.51
C LEU A 129 6.20 -0.15 -2.43
N LEU A 130 4.94 0.22 -2.14
CA LEU A 130 3.79 -0.14 -2.97
C LEU A 130 3.71 0.64 -4.30
N SER A 131 4.45 1.75 -4.44
CA SER A 131 4.52 2.54 -5.69
C SER A 131 5.09 1.76 -6.89
N ARG A 132 5.72 0.60 -6.60
CA ARG A 132 6.20 -0.33 -7.62
C ARG A 132 5.08 -0.99 -8.40
N MET A 133 3.86 -1.03 -7.88
CA MET A 133 2.69 -1.59 -8.54
C MET A 133 1.99 -0.52 -9.40
N PRO A 134 2.10 -0.53 -10.75
CA PRO A 134 1.48 0.50 -11.59
C PRO A 134 -0.02 0.63 -11.37
N ALA A 135 -0.73 -0.49 -11.26
CA ALA A 135 -2.19 -0.54 -11.06
C ALA A 135 -2.66 0.05 -9.72
N ALA A 136 -1.74 0.27 -8.78
CA ALA A 136 -2.07 0.85 -7.47
C ALA A 136 -1.85 2.36 -7.42
N ARG A 137 -1.12 2.96 -8.37
CA ARG A 137 -0.62 4.33 -8.23
C ARG A 137 -1.71 5.38 -8.04
N ASP A 138 -2.85 5.19 -8.70
CA ASP A 138 -3.94 6.16 -8.63
C ASP A 138 -4.77 6.01 -7.34
N HIS A 139 -4.63 4.89 -6.63
CA HIS A 139 -5.38 4.56 -5.42
C HIS A 139 -4.65 4.90 -4.13
N PHE A 140 -3.36 5.24 -4.18
CA PHE A 140 -2.54 5.47 -2.99
C PHE A 140 -1.79 6.80 -3.02
N ILE A 141 -1.57 7.37 -1.84
CA ILE A 141 -0.58 8.44 -1.60
C ILE A 141 0.60 7.81 -0.88
N PHE A 142 1.77 7.85 -1.50
CA PHE A 142 2.95 7.10 -1.06
C PHE A 142 3.84 7.91 -0.11
N VAL A 143 4.01 7.43 1.12
CA VAL A 143 4.85 8.03 2.17
C VAL A 143 6.01 7.11 2.60
N ASP A 144 7.02 7.69 3.21
CA ASP A 144 8.14 7.03 3.87
C ASP A 144 7.88 6.95 5.39
N PRO A 145 7.63 5.76 5.96
CA PRO A 145 7.30 5.63 7.38
C PRO A 145 8.52 5.57 8.30
N PHE A 146 9.76 5.54 7.78
CA PHE A 146 10.96 5.20 8.57
C PHE A 146 11.47 6.31 9.49
N GLY A 147 10.76 7.44 9.60
CA GLY A 147 11.02 8.48 10.61
C GLY A 147 12.38 9.20 10.55
N SER A 148 13.18 8.98 9.50
CA SER A 148 14.51 9.60 9.36
C SER A 148 14.42 11.05 8.85
N SER A 149 15.51 11.83 8.96
CA SER A 149 15.58 13.17 8.34
C SER A 149 15.38 13.12 6.82
N ARG A 150 15.85 12.03 6.18
CA ARG A 150 15.58 11.74 4.77
C ARG A 150 14.10 11.45 4.52
N SER A 151 13.44 10.72 5.42
CA SER A 151 12.00 10.45 5.36
C SER A 151 11.18 11.74 5.47
N ALA A 152 11.59 12.67 6.34
CA ALA A 152 10.94 13.98 6.45
C ALA A 152 10.98 14.75 5.13
N ALA A 153 12.14 14.80 4.47
CA ALA A 153 12.28 15.41 3.14
C ALA A 153 11.47 14.68 2.06
N ALA A 154 11.49 13.34 2.06
CA ALA A 154 10.73 12.51 1.12
C ALA A 154 9.22 12.69 1.26
N ASN A 155 8.73 12.95 2.49
CA ASN A 155 7.31 13.10 2.79
C ASN A 155 6.74 14.50 2.51
N ILE A 156 7.56 15.51 2.20
CA ILE A 156 7.06 16.87 1.93
C ILE A 156 6.03 16.85 0.79
N ARG A 157 6.32 16.18 -0.33
CA ARG A 157 5.44 16.12 -1.49
C ARG A 157 4.18 15.28 -1.22
N PRO A 158 4.26 14.03 -0.72
CA PRO A 158 3.09 13.24 -0.36
C PRO A 158 2.15 13.91 0.64
N ILE A 159 2.68 14.59 1.65
CA ILE A 159 1.86 15.31 2.63
C ILE A 159 1.17 16.51 1.98
N LYS A 160 1.84 17.25 1.09
CA LYS A 160 1.20 18.32 0.30
C LYS A 160 0.10 17.78 -0.60
N GLU A 161 0.32 16.62 -1.23
CA GLU A 161 -0.69 15.93 -2.05
C GLU A 161 -1.91 15.55 -1.20
N CYS A 162 -1.70 14.93 -0.03
CA CYS A 162 -2.77 14.58 0.90
C CYS A 162 -3.60 15.80 1.33
N LEU A 163 -2.91 16.89 1.72
CA LEU A 163 -3.59 18.14 2.09
C LEU A 163 -4.39 18.74 0.93
N ALA A 164 -3.86 18.70 -0.30
CA ALA A 164 -4.57 19.17 -1.48
C ALA A 164 -5.79 18.30 -1.81
N TRP A 165 -5.64 16.97 -1.73
CA TRP A 165 -6.71 16.00 -1.94
C TRP A 165 -7.87 16.22 -0.98
N LEU A 166 -7.59 16.31 0.32
CA LEU A 166 -8.60 16.59 1.34
C LEU A 166 -9.25 17.96 1.13
N ARG A 167 -8.50 19.01 0.77
CA ARG A 167 -9.09 20.34 0.50
C ARG A 167 -10.02 20.38 -0.71
N GLN A 168 -9.92 19.42 -1.63
CA GLN A 168 -10.88 19.24 -2.73
C GLN A 168 -12.18 18.57 -2.26
N GLY A 169 -12.28 18.22 -0.97
CA GLY A 169 -13.42 17.52 -0.41
C GLY A 169 -13.34 16.01 -0.59
N HIS A 170 -12.14 15.46 -0.84
CA HIS A 170 -11.94 14.03 -1.08
C HIS A 170 -11.71 13.22 0.21
N ALA A 171 -11.68 11.90 0.07
CA ALA A 171 -11.52 10.98 1.21
C ALA A 171 -10.17 10.25 1.18
N ILE A 172 -9.62 9.97 2.36
CA ILE A 172 -8.39 9.19 2.51
C ILE A 172 -8.47 8.19 3.67
N GLY A 173 -7.97 6.98 3.46
CA GLY A 173 -7.70 6.00 4.52
C GLY A 173 -6.27 6.10 5.03
N VAL A 174 -6.06 6.04 6.34
CA VAL A 174 -4.74 6.12 6.97
C VAL A 174 -4.59 5.12 8.10
N PHE A 175 -3.35 4.62 8.26
CA PHE A 175 -2.91 3.78 9.37
C PHE A 175 -1.87 4.59 10.18
N PRO A 176 -2.27 5.31 11.24
CA PRO A 176 -1.43 6.34 11.85
C PRO A 176 -0.16 5.84 12.52
N ALA A 177 -0.10 4.55 12.87
CA ALA A 177 1.11 3.93 13.41
C ALA A 177 2.25 3.90 12.39
N GLY A 178 1.95 3.87 11.08
CA GLY A 178 2.96 3.79 10.01
C GLY A 178 3.62 2.42 9.85
N GLU A 179 3.27 1.46 10.71
CA GLU A 179 3.69 0.06 10.69
C GLU A 179 2.54 -0.83 11.15
N VAL A 180 2.72 -2.15 11.02
CA VAL A 180 1.68 -3.13 11.38
C VAL A 180 1.58 -3.33 12.88
N SER A 181 0.40 -3.72 13.37
CA SER A 181 0.24 -4.12 14.75
C SER A 181 1.17 -5.29 15.08
N SER A 182 1.67 -5.32 16.31
CA SER A 182 2.55 -6.38 16.79
C SER A 182 2.15 -6.81 18.20
N VAL A 183 2.63 -7.97 18.63
CA VAL A 183 2.40 -8.44 20.01
C VAL A 183 3.17 -7.52 20.96
N ASP A 184 2.44 -6.83 21.82
CA ASP A 184 3.02 -6.14 22.97
C ASP A 184 3.49 -7.20 23.99
N ILE A 185 4.81 -7.27 24.18
CA ILE A 185 5.45 -8.26 25.05
C ILE A 185 5.02 -8.18 26.53
N HIS A 186 4.52 -7.03 26.98
CA HIS A 186 4.07 -6.85 28.36
C HIS A 186 2.64 -7.31 28.58
N THR A 187 1.78 -7.18 27.57
CA THR A 187 0.35 -7.50 27.67
C THR A 187 -0.04 -8.77 26.94
N GLY A 188 0.82 -9.30 26.07
CA GLY A 188 0.53 -10.44 25.20
C GLY A 188 -0.50 -10.16 24.11
N GLN A 189 -0.93 -8.90 23.95
CA GLN A 189 -1.98 -8.51 23.01
C GLN A 189 -1.39 -7.90 21.74
N VAL A 190 -2.02 -8.20 20.60
CA VAL A 190 -1.71 -7.52 19.34
C VAL A 190 -2.27 -6.11 19.39
N ARG A 191 -1.41 -5.10 19.21
CA ARG A 191 -1.82 -3.71 19.15
C ARG A 191 -0.91 -2.90 18.24
N ASP A 192 -1.45 -1.76 17.80
CA ASP A 192 -0.64 -0.78 17.13
C ASP A 192 0.38 -0.16 18.10
N PRO A 193 1.56 0.22 17.59
CA PRO A 193 2.40 1.22 18.22
C PRO A 193 1.69 2.57 18.39
N ALA A 194 2.36 3.51 19.06
CA ALA A 194 1.83 4.85 19.25
C ALA A 194 1.47 5.52 17.90
N TRP A 195 0.23 5.99 17.78
CA TRP A 195 -0.27 6.65 16.58
C TRP A 195 0.37 8.02 16.38
N SER A 196 0.77 8.33 15.14
CA SER A 196 1.41 9.60 14.79
C SER A 196 0.46 10.80 14.90
N THR A 197 0.91 11.84 15.61
CA THR A 197 0.19 13.13 15.72
C THR A 197 0.13 13.89 14.38
N SER A 198 0.91 13.47 13.38
CA SER A 198 0.89 14.08 12.04
C SER A 198 -0.47 13.95 11.36
N ILE A 199 -1.18 12.83 11.58
CA ILE A 199 -2.54 12.64 11.06
C ILE A 199 -3.51 13.62 11.71
N ALA A 200 -3.42 13.80 13.04
CA ALA A 200 -4.23 14.78 13.74
C ALA A 200 -3.98 16.21 13.23
N ALA A 201 -2.72 16.55 12.90
CA ALA A 201 -2.39 17.84 12.29
C ALA A 201 -3.00 18.00 10.89
N ILE A 202 -3.01 16.95 10.07
CA ILE A 202 -3.66 16.95 8.74
C ILE A 202 -5.17 17.18 8.89
N VAL A 203 -5.83 16.43 9.78
CA VAL A 203 -7.26 16.57 10.08
C VAL A 203 -7.58 18.00 10.48
N ARG A 204 -6.84 18.56 11.45
CA ARG A 204 -7.05 19.96 11.90
C ARG A 204 -6.87 20.99 10.79
N ARG A 205 -5.91 20.80 9.89
CA ARG A 205 -5.64 21.74 8.78
C ARG A 205 -6.64 21.67 7.65
N THR A 206 -7.36 20.56 7.54
CA THR A 206 -8.33 20.28 6.46
C THR A 206 -9.77 20.32 6.94
N GLN A 207 -9.98 20.36 8.26
CA GLN A 207 -11.29 20.25 8.90
C GLN A 207 -12.03 18.98 8.44
N ALA A 208 -11.28 17.92 8.15
CA ALA A 208 -11.84 16.67 7.68
C ALA A 208 -12.65 15.97 8.76
N THR A 209 -13.77 15.37 8.39
CA THR A 209 -14.50 14.44 9.25
C THR A 209 -13.64 13.20 9.47
N VAL A 210 -13.44 12.83 10.72
CA VAL A 210 -12.71 11.61 11.08
C VAL A 210 -13.71 10.46 11.22
N VAL A 211 -13.47 9.37 10.52
CA VAL A 211 -14.24 8.13 10.65
C VAL A 211 -13.32 7.04 11.21
N PRO A 212 -13.55 6.55 12.44
CA PRO A 212 -12.79 5.45 12.97
C PRO A 212 -13.19 4.14 12.28
N VAL A 213 -12.21 3.32 11.95
CA VAL A 213 -12.39 1.96 11.43
C VAL A 213 -11.55 1.02 12.28
N PHE A 214 -12.08 -0.17 12.56
CA PHE A 214 -11.37 -1.20 13.32
C PHE A 214 -11.34 -2.50 12.52
N PHE A 215 -10.13 -3.03 12.32
CA PHE A 215 -9.89 -4.34 11.72
C PHE A 215 -9.66 -5.38 12.82
N SER A 216 -10.35 -6.51 12.69
CA SER A 216 -10.20 -7.70 13.53
C SER A 216 -10.21 -8.96 12.66
N GLY A 217 -9.56 -10.02 13.14
CA GLY A 217 -9.43 -11.30 12.43
C GLY A 217 -8.31 -12.17 12.98
#